data_AF-A0A1R3L195-F1
#
_entry.id   AF-A0A1R3L195-F1
#
_cell.length_a   1.000
_cell.length_b   1.000
_cell.length_c   1.000
_cell.angle_alpha   90.00
_cell.angle_beta   90.00
_cell.angle_gamma   90.00
#
_symmetry.space_group_name_H-M   'P 1'
#
loop_
_entity.id
_entity.type
_entity.pdbx_description
1 polymer ?
#
loop_
_entity_poly.entity_id
_entity_poly.type
_entity_poly.pdbx_seq_one_letter_code
_entity_poly.pdbx_strand_id
1 'polypeptide(L)'
;MLTPIFGSAWKNTYWGRLLIWGGVNKPNIHFVLNDGVPLVVSADKSKIAEEDRNWIYREALLHVKAEENLSTGQLRKVTLLNFEDYDPRYNDDDFRAMTLKGESAWADVKDASAWVDEIRGNK
;
A
#
# COMPACT_ATOMS: atom_id res chain seq x y z
N MET A 1 -30.88 -3.19 12.28
CA MET A 1 -29.81 -3.31 11.27
C MET A 1 -28.65 -2.44 11.75
N LEU A 2 -27.48 -3.01 12.05
CA LEU A 2 -26.33 -2.23 12.53
C LEU A 2 -25.73 -1.44 11.36
N THR A 3 -25.50 -0.15 11.54
CA THR A 3 -24.84 0.69 10.53
C THR A 3 -23.39 0.23 10.38
N PRO A 4 -22.92 -0.11 9.16
CA PRO A 4 -21.54 -0.51 8.97
C PRO A 4 -20.59 0.65 9.28
N ILE A 5 -19.57 0.37 10.10
CA ILE A 5 -18.55 1.34 10.52
C ILE A 5 -17.37 1.23 9.57
N PHE A 6 -17.01 2.35 8.94
CA PHE A 6 -15.84 2.45 8.06
C PHE A 6 -14.77 3.32 8.70
N GLY A 7 -13.54 2.82 8.68
CA GLY A 7 -12.34 3.54 9.11
C GLY A 7 -11.33 3.68 7.97
N SER A 8 -10.19 4.30 8.25
CA SER A 8 -9.05 4.23 7.32
C SER A 8 -8.56 2.79 7.25
N ALA A 9 -8.25 2.30 6.05
CA ALA A 9 -7.67 0.96 5.90
C ALA A 9 -6.33 0.89 6.63
N TRP A 10 -6.13 -0.15 7.43
CA TRP A 10 -4.89 -0.39 8.18
C TRP A 10 -3.80 -0.94 7.27
N LYS A 11 -4.22 -1.68 6.24
CA LYS A 11 -3.39 -2.15 5.13
C LYS A 11 -3.62 -1.24 3.93
N ASN A 12 -2.55 -0.73 3.35
CA ASN A 12 -2.58 0.17 2.19
C ASN A 12 -2.06 -0.48 0.91
N THR A 13 -1.52 -1.70 0.99
CA THR A 13 -0.89 -2.36 -0.17
C THR A 13 -1.56 -3.69 -0.49
N TYR A 14 -2.00 -3.88 -1.72
CA TYR A 14 -2.77 -5.05 -2.16
C TYR A 14 -2.12 -5.75 -3.35
N TRP A 15 -1.98 -7.08 -3.29
CA TRP A 15 -1.44 -7.88 -4.37
C TRP A 15 -2.55 -8.51 -5.20
N GLY A 16 -2.33 -8.60 -6.51
CA GLY A 16 -3.29 -9.14 -7.44
C GLY A 16 -2.91 -8.85 -8.88
N ARG A 17 -3.89 -8.97 -9.78
CA ARG A 17 -3.72 -8.79 -11.22
C ARG A 17 -4.50 -7.59 -11.71
N LEU A 18 -3.84 -6.80 -12.54
CA LEU A 18 -4.47 -5.69 -13.21
C LEU A 18 -5.13 -6.15 -14.51
N LEU A 19 -6.39 -5.77 -14.74
CA LEU A 19 -7.13 -6.21 -15.93
C LEU A 19 -7.33 -5.10 -16.96
N ILE A 20 -7.63 -3.89 -16.49
CA ILE A 20 -8.03 -2.77 -17.37
C ILE A 20 -7.59 -1.46 -16.72
N TRP A 21 -7.08 -0.53 -17.53
CA TRP A 21 -6.99 0.91 -17.23
C TRP A 21 -7.88 1.70 -18.17
N GLY A 22 -8.56 2.70 -17.65
CA GLY A 22 -9.39 3.54 -18.49
C GLY A 22 -10.24 4.53 -17.72
N GLY A 23 -11.31 5.00 -18.36
CA GLY A 23 -12.17 6.05 -17.83
C GLY A 23 -11.85 7.40 -18.44
N VAL A 24 -12.79 7.93 -19.22
CA VAL A 24 -12.64 9.21 -19.93
C VAL A 24 -12.66 10.40 -18.96
N ASN A 25 -13.71 10.46 -18.13
CA ASN A 25 -13.92 11.54 -17.16
C ASN A 25 -13.56 11.14 -15.72
N LYS A 26 -13.48 9.84 -15.46
CA LYS A 26 -13.18 9.26 -14.14
C LYS A 26 -12.15 8.15 -14.32
N PRO A 27 -10.86 8.52 -14.42
CA PRO A 27 -9.81 7.53 -14.64
C PRO A 27 -9.80 6.52 -13.48
N ASN A 28 -9.68 5.25 -13.85
CA ASN A 28 -9.77 4.13 -12.93
C ASN A 28 -8.99 2.94 -13.46
N ILE A 29 -8.77 2.00 -12.55
CA ILE A 29 -8.16 0.71 -12.84
C ILE A 29 -9.10 -0.39 -12.31
N HIS A 30 -9.20 -1.47 -13.07
CA HIS A 30 -9.87 -2.69 -12.64
C HIS A 30 -8.80 -3.68 -12.22
N PHE A 31 -8.77 -3.97 -10.93
CA PHE A 31 -7.81 -4.85 -10.30
C PHE A 31 -8.54 -6.04 -9.71
N VAL A 32 -7.96 -7.23 -9.78
CA VAL A 32 -8.48 -8.43 -9.11
C VAL A 32 -7.46 -8.83 -8.07
N LEU A 33 -7.87 -8.79 -6.81
CA LEU A 33 -7.06 -9.24 -5.69
C LEU A 33 -6.72 -10.73 -5.87
N ASN A 34 -5.64 -11.18 -5.21
CA ASN A 34 -5.19 -12.57 -5.29
C ASN A 34 -6.24 -13.60 -4.79
N ASP A 35 -7.19 -13.18 -3.96
CA ASP A 35 -8.35 -13.97 -3.52
C ASP A 35 -9.52 -13.97 -4.52
N GLY A 36 -9.37 -13.31 -5.67
CA GLY A 36 -10.36 -13.21 -6.73
C GLY A 36 -11.34 -12.05 -6.57
N VAL A 37 -11.25 -11.24 -5.51
CA VAL A 37 -12.16 -10.12 -5.28
C VAL A 37 -11.85 -8.98 -6.26
N PRO A 38 -12.83 -8.53 -7.07
CA PRO A 38 -12.63 -7.40 -7.97
C PRO A 38 -12.64 -6.08 -7.19
N LEU A 39 -11.74 -5.19 -7.58
CA LEU A 39 -11.56 -3.87 -7.01
C LEU A 39 -11.50 -2.82 -8.12
N VAL A 40 -12.39 -1.84 -8.07
CA VAL A 40 -12.31 -0.65 -8.92
C VAL A 40 -11.62 0.45 -8.13
N VAL A 41 -10.49 0.90 -8.64
CA VAL A 41 -9.64 1.89 -7.95
C VAL A 41 -9.61 3.15 -8.78
N SER A 42 -9.95 4.28 -8.15
CA SER A 42 -9.84 5.59 -8.76
C SER A 42 -8.37 5.92 -8.98
N ALA A 43 -8.03 6.50 -10.13
CA ALA A 43 -6.66 6.90 -10.43
C ALA A 43 -6.63 8.32 -10.98
N ASP A 44 -5.50 8.99 -10.81
CA ASP A 44 -5.26 10.28 -11.44
C ASP A 44 -4.73 10.08 -12.86
N LYS A 45 -5.22 10.89 -13.80
CA LYS A 45 -4.82 10.78 -15.22
C LYS A 45 -3.30 10.98 -15.40
N SER A 46 -2.69 11.87 -14.63
CA SER A 46 -1.25 12.10 -14.63
C SER A 46 -0.49 10.85 -14.20
N LYS A 47 -0.95 10.17 -13.13
CA LYS A 47 -0.34 8.92 -12.66
C LYS A 47 -0.39 7.80 -13.69
N ILE A 48 -1.48 7.69 -14.44
CA ILE A 48 -1.56 6.72 -15.54
C ILE A 48 -0.61 7.10 -16.68
N ALA A 49 -0.47 8.39 -16.99
CA ALA A 49 0.37 8.87 -18.08
C ALA A 49 1.88 8.85 -17.77
N GLU A 50 2.25 8.99 -16.49
CA GLU A 50 3.63 8.92 -15.98
C GLU A 50 4.12 7.48 -15.80
N GLU A 51 3.24 6.49 -15.88
CA GLU A 51 3.65 5.10 -15.79
C GLU A 51 4.24 4.62 -17.13
N ASP A 52 5.52 4.27 -17.09
CA ASP A 52 6.25 3.77 -18.24
C ASP A 52 6.09 2.24 -18.43
N ARG A 53 5.67 1.49 -17.40
CA ARG A 53 5.43 0.05 -17.50
C ARG A 53 3.98 -0.30 -17.84
N ASN A 54 3.83 -1.26 -18.75
CA ASN A 54 2.52 -1.86 -19.00
C ASN A 54 2.17 -2.92 -17.94
N TRP A 55 1.28 -2.58 -17.01
CA TRP A 55 0.76 -3.47 -15.97
C TRP A 55 -0.43 -4.33 -16.39
N ILE A 56 -1.07 -4.04 -17.54
CA ILE A 56 -2.29 -4.75 -17.96
C ILE A 56 -2.00 -6.25 -18.12
N TYR A 57 -2.84 -7.07 -17.48
CA TYR A 57 -2.74 -8.52 -17.34
C TYR A 57 -1.52 -9.03 -16.57
N ARG A 58 -0.81 -8.16 -15.84
CA ARG A 58 0.31 -8.53 -14.97
C ARG A 58 -0.06 -8.47 -13.49
N GLU A 59 0.71 -9.18 -12.70
CA GLU A 59 0.66 -9.06 -11.24
C GLU A 59 1.35 -7.76 -10.80
N ALA A 60 0.80 -7.12 -9.78
CA ALA A 60 1.35 -5.90 -9.21
C ALA A 60 1.03 -5.83 -7.71
N LEU A 61 1.83 -5.07 -6.97
CA LEU A 61 1.41 -4.53 -5.69
C LEU A 61 0.81 -3.15 -5.91
N LEU A 62 -0.37 -2.95 -5.35
CA LEU A 62 -1.13 -1.72 -5.47
C LEU A 62 -1.11 -0.98 -4.14
N HIS A 63 -0.41 0.16 -4.10
CA HIS A 63 -0.46 1.06 -2.96
C HIS A 63 -1.66 1.99 -3.13
N VAL A 64 -2.58 1.99 -2.16
CA VAL A 64 -3.83 2.74 -2.21
C VAL A 64 -4.13 3.47 -0.92
N LYS A 65 -4.97 4.51 -1.06
CA LYS A 65 -5.75 5.07 0.04
C LYS A 65 -7.17 4.52 -0.05
N ALA A 66 -7.72 4.00 1.05
CA ALA A 66 -9.07 3.44 1.06
C ALA A 66 -9.75 3.60 2.44
N GLU A 67 -11.08 3.51 2.44
CA GLU A 67 -11.87 3.25 3.64
C GLU A 67 -12.18 1.75 3.73
N GLU A 68 -12.09 1.18 4.93
CA GLU A 68 -12.32 -0.25 5.19
C GLU A 68 -13.47 -0.43 6.17
N ASN A 69 -14.36 -1.37 5.88
CA ASN A 69 -15.38 -1.82 6.82
C ASN A 69 -14.69 -2.59 7.95
N LEU A 70 -14.76 -2.07 9.17
CA LEU A 70 -14.02 -2.62 10.32
C LEU A 70 -14.50 -4.01 10.76
N SER A 71 -15.67 -4.45 10.29
CA SER A 71 -16.20 -5.79 10.59
C SER A 71 -15.92 -6.81 9.48
N THR A 72 -15.85 -6.39 8.22
CA THR A 72 -15.77 -7.31 7.06
C THR A 72 -14.49 -7.20 6.23
N GLY A 73 -13.69 -6.15 6.44
CA GLY A 73 -12.52 -5.84 5.62
C GLY A 73 -12.85 -5.32 4.22
N GLN A 74 -14.13 -5.13 3.88
CA GLN A 74 -14.50 -4.61 2.56
C GLN A 74 -14.02 -3.17 2.38
N LEU A 75 -13.40 -2.92 1.22
CA LEU A 75 -12.86 -1.61 0.86
C LEU A 75 -13.86 -0.78 0.08
N ARG A 76 -13.78 0.54 0.26
CA ARG A 76 -14.47 1.55 -0.57
C ARG A 76 -13.64 2.81 -0.70
N LYS A 77 -14.04 3.68 -1.63
CA LYS A 77 -13.35 4.94 -1.97
C LYS A 77 -11.84 4.72 -2.18
N VAL A 78 -11.52 3.67 -2.94
CA VAL A 78 -10.14 3.26 -3.15
C VAL A 78 -9.52 4.17 -4.20
N THR A 79 -8.40 4.80 -3.85
CA THR A 79 -7.63 5.69 -4.71
C THR A 79 -6.21 5.18 -4.83
N LEU A 80 -5.73 5.05 -6.06
CA LEU A 80 -4.37 4.65 -6.39
C LEU A 80 -3.38 5.72 -5.89
N LEU A 81 -2.36 5.28 -5.17
CA LEU A 81 -1.20 6.11 -4.83
C LEU A 81 -0.01 5.75 -5.71
N ASN A 82 0.31 4.45 -5.84
CA ASN A 82 1.39 3.98 -6.70
C ASN A 82 1.25 2.49 -7.06
N PHE A 83 1.91 2.07 -8.13
CA PHE A 83 2.30 0.67 -8.30
C PHE A 83 3.62 0.44 -7.58
N GLU A 84 3.73 -0.68 -6.89
CA GLU A 84 4.97 -1.11 -6.26
C GLU A 84 5.48 -2.37 -6.96
N ASP A 85 6.80 -2.42 -7.13
CA ASP A 85 7.46 -3.62 -7.60
C ASP A 85 7.39 -4.68 -6.51
N TYR A 86 6.73 -5.79 -6.82
CA TYR A 86 6.78 -6.99 -5.99
C TYR A 86 7.89 -7.89 -6.46
N ASP A 87 9.07 -7.73 -5.87
CA ASP A 87 10.13 -8.71 -5.98
C ASP A 87 10.29 -9.45 -4.65
N PRO A 88 9.63 -10.61 -4.46
CA PRO A 88 9.75 -11.38 -3.23
C PRO A 88 11.12 -12.06 -3.09
N ARG A 89 12.05 -11.88 -4.05
CA ARG A 89 13.39 -12.43 -3.94
C ARG A 89 14.16 -11.65 -2.89
N TYR A 90 14.68 -12.39 -1.92
CA TYR A 90 15.62 -11.84 -0.98
C TYR A 90 16.86 -11.33 -1.73
N ASN A 91 17.18 -10.05 -1.54
CA ASN A 91 18.42 -9.44 -1.98
C ASN A 91 19.25 -9.07 -0.75
N ASP A 92 20.39 -9.76 -0.57
CA ASP A 92 21.30 -9.55 0.57
C ASP A 92 21.87 -8.13 0.59
N ASP A 93 22.18 -7.55 -0.58
CA ASP A 93 22.72 -6.21 -0.70
C ASP A 93 21.69 -5.14 -0.28
N ASP A 94 20.45 -5.28 -0.73
CA ASP A 94 19.36 -4.37 -0.35
C ASP A 94 19.05 -4.49 1.15
N PHE A 95 19.04 -5.72 1.68
CA PHE A 95 18.86 -5.97 3.10
C PHE A 95 19.96 -5.29 3.92
N ARG A 96 21.22 -5.49 3.55
CA ARG A 96 22.37 -4.88 4.21
C ARG A 96 22.33 -3.36 4.16
N ALA A 97 21.95 -2.78 3.01
CA ALA A 97 21.79 -1.34 2.88
C ALA A 97 20.70 -0.78 3.82
N MET A 98 19.56 -1.47 3.94
CA MET A 98 18.50 -1.10 4.87
C MET A 98 18.93 -1.22 6.33
N THR A 99 19.65 -2.29 6.70
CA THR A 99 20.20 -2.48 8.05
C THR A 99 21.14 -1.35 8.42
N LEU A 100 22.11 -1.01 7.56
CA LEU A 100 23.06 0.08 7.80
C LEU A 100 22.37 1.43 7.95
N LYS A 101 21.33 1.68 7.15
CA LYS A 101 20.52 2.90 7.27
C LYS A 101 19.79 2.96 8.62
N GLY A 102 19.23 1.82 9.05
CA GLY A 102 18.60 1.68 10.36
C GLY A 102 19.58 1.92 11.51
N GLU A 103 20.73 1.26 11.48
CA GLU A 103 21.81 1.43 12.48
C GLU A 103 22.26 2.90 12.55
N SER A 104 22.45 3.54 11.41
CA SER A 104 22.84 4.95 11.34
C SER A 104 21.76 5.88 11.92
N ALA A 105 20.49 5.61 11.64
CA ALA A 105 19.37 6.40 12.15
C ALA A 105 19.16 6.25 13.66
N TRP A 106 19.73 5.21 14.27
CA TRP A 106 19.62 4.89 15.70
C TRP A 106 20.96 5.02 16.44
N ALA A 107 22.01 5.52 15.78
CA ALA A 107 23.37 5.52 16.32
C ALA A 107 23.50 6.29 17.65
N ASP A 108 22.67 7.31 17.84
CA ASP A 108 22.61 8.21 18.98
C ASP A 108 21.59 7.77 20.06
N VAL A 109 20.82 6.72 19.81
CA VAL A 109 19.89 6.12 20.77
C VAL A 109 20.63 5.08 21.61
N LYS A 110 21.00 5.44 22.84
CA LYS A 110 21.77 4.56 23.75
C LYS A 110 20.96 3.42 24.35
N ASP A 111 19.67 3.67 24.59
CA ASP A 111 18.71 2.70 25.11
C ASP A 111 17.39 2.88 24.36
N ALA A 112 17.09 1.94 23.46
CA ALA A 112 15.89 1.97 22.64
C ALA A 112 14.62 1.87 23.48
N SER A 113 14.64 1.08 24.57
CA SER A 113 13.47 0.90 25.44
C SER A 113 13.18 2.19 26.20
N ALA A 114 14.18 2.81 26.81
CA ALA A 114 14.02 4.08 27.51
C ALA A 114 13.53 5.21 26.58
N TRP A 115 14.04 5.26 25.34
CA TRP A 115 13.62 6.23 24.34
C TRP A 115 12.14 6.04 23.93
N VAL A 116 11.69 4.79 23.74
CA VAL A 116 10.28 4.50 23.45
C VAL A 116 9.37 4.88 24.62
N ASP A 117 9.79 4.59 25.86
CA ASP A 117 9.01 4.92 27.05
C ASP A 117 8.85 6.44 27.22
N GLU A 118 9.93 7.21 26.95
CA GLU A 118 9.87 8.68 26.94
C GLU A 118 8.86 9.21 25.91
N ILE A 119 8.89 8.70 24.68
CA ILE A 119 7.95 9.11 23.62
C ILE A 119 6.51 8.75 23.97
N ARG A 120 6.29 7.62 24.65
CA ARG A 120 4.96 7.19 25.09
C ARG A 120 4.48 7.91 26.35
N GLY A 121 5.33 8.71 26.98
CA GLY A 121 5.01 9.43 28.22
C GLY A 121 4.99 8.54 29.46
N ASN A 122 5.55 7.33 29.37
CA ASN A 122 5.74 6.45 30.51
C ASN A 122 7.00 6.92 31.25
N LYS A 123 6.85 7.37 32.50
CA LYS A 123 7.96 7.63 33.42
C LYS A 123 7.94 6.62 34.56
#